data_AF-A0A1Z4BPB6-F1
#
_entry.id   AF-A0A1Z4BPB6-F1
#
_cell.length_a   1.000
_cell.length_b   1.000
_cell.length_c   1.000
_cell.angle_alpha   90.00
_cell.angle_beta   90.00
_cell.angle_gamma   90.00
#
_symmetry.space_group_name_H-M   'P 1'
#
loop_
_entity.id
_entity.type
_entity.pdbx_description
1 polymer ?
#
loop_
_entity_poly.entity_id
_entity_poly.type
_entity_poly.pdbx_seq_one_letter_code
_entity_poly.pdbx_strand_id
1 'polypeptide(L)'
;METFKNWVGKNPITFGGIVALLLAAFGICLIIGALKNWDWLYEPDKHYQNNWTMGQISRYLGRDMARVIGFITGVFFIIIGIYSSYIAFTYKA
;
A
#
# COMPACT_ATOMS: atom_id res chain seq x y z
N MET A 1 -10.62 -31.41 6.31
CA MET A 1 -10.44 -29.97 6.62
C MET A 1 -9.89 -29.29 5.38
N GLU A 2 -10.57 -28.28 4.85
CA GLU A 2 -10.06 -27.53 3.69
C GLU A 2 -8.87 -26.68 4.15
N THR A 3 -7.73 -26.81 3.47
CA THR A 3 -6.54 -26.02 3.78
C THR A 3 -6.62 -24.67 3.07
N PHE A 4 -6.01 -23.64 3.66
CA PHE A 4 -5.95 -22.30 3.07
C PHE A 4 -5.41 -22.33 1.62
N LYS A 5 -4.35 -23.10 1.39
CA LYS A 5 -3.78 -23.31 0.05
C LYS A 5 -4.81 -23.84 -0.96
N ASN A 6 -5.62 -24.82 -0.54
CA ASN A 6 -6.65 -25.40 -1.40
C ASN A 6 -7.77 -24.40 -1.68
N TRP A 7 -8.17 -23.59 -0.70
CA TRP A 7 -9.19 -22.56 -0.88
C TRP A 7 -8.72 -21.45 -1.84
N VAL A 8 -7.48 -20.97 -1.69
CA VAL A 8 -6.88 -19.95 -2.59
C VAL A 8 -6.82 -20.48 -4.02
N GLY A 9 -6.42 -21.75 -4.21
CA GLY A 9 -6.39 -22.36 -5.53
C GLY A 9 -7.77 -22.46 -6.21
N LYS A 10 -8.85 -22.63 -5.42
CA LYS A 10 -10.23 -22.67 -5.93
C LYS A 10 -10.80 -21.27 -6.20
N ASN A 11 -10.37 -20.25 -5.45
CA ASN A 11 -10.95 -18.91 -5.49
C ASN A 11 -9.88 -17.82 -5.74
N PRO A 12 -9.08 -17.91 -6.82
CA PRO A 12 -7.96 -17.00 -7.03
C PRO A 12 -8.39 -15.55 -7.22
N ILE A 13 -9.53 -15.30 -7.89
CA ILE A 13 -10.07 -13.95 -8.13
C ILE A 13 -10.53 -13.32 -6.82
N THR A 14 -11.33 -14.05 -6.02
CA THR A 14 -11.79 -13.58 -4.70
C THR A 14 -10.62 -13.29 -3.78
N PHE A 15 -9.60 -14.16 -3.75
CA PHE A 15 -8.39 -13.93 -2.98
C PHE A 15 -7.64 -12.68 -3.45
N GLY A 16 -7.48 -12.49 -4.77
CA GLY A 16 -6.91 -11.27 -5.35
C GLY A 16 -7.69 -10.01 -4.94
N GLY A 17 -9.02 -10.08 -4.91
CA GLY A 17 -9.88 -9.01 -4.41
C GLY A 17 -9.63 -8.66 -2.94
N ILE A 18 -9.40 -9.66 -2.08
CA ILE A 18 -9.03 -9.45 -0.67
C ILE A 18 -7.66 -8.79 -0.55
N VAL A 19 -6.67 -9.25 -1.33
CA VAL A 19 -5.33 -8.64 -1.37
C VAL A 19 -5.40 -7.19 -1.84
N ALA A 20 -6.25 -6.89 -2.82
CA ALA A 20 -6.47 -5.52 -3.29
C ALA A 20 -7.10 -4.61 -2.21
N LEU A 21 -7.98 -5.13 -1.35
CA LEU A 21 -8.49 -4.37 -0.19
C LEU A 21 -7.37 -4.07 0.82
N LEU A 22 -6.45 -5.01 1.05
CA LEU A 22 -5.28 -4.78 1.90
C LEU A 22 -4.37 -3.70 1.33
N LEU A 23 -4.21 -3.63 0.00
CA LEU A 23 -3.49 -2.53 -0.66
C LEU A 23 -4.20 -1.19 -0.46
N ALA A 24 -5.54 -1.14 -0.54
CA ALA A 24 -6.27 0.09 -0.25
C ALA A 24 -6.10 0.53 1.22
N ALA A 25 -6.15 -0.41 2.16
CA ALA A 25 -5.89 -0.14 3.58
C ALA A 25 -4.47 0.39 3.81
N PHE A 26 -3.48 -0.19 3.12
CA PHE A 26 -2.11 0.31 3.12
C PHE A 26 -2.02 1.75 2.59
N GLY A 27 -2.76 2.07 1.52
CA GLY A 27 -2.85 3.43 1.00
C GLY A 27 -3.41 4.44 2.02
N ILE A 28 -4.42 4.04 2.80
CA ILE A 28 -4.95 4.86 3.91
C ILE A 28 -3.86 5.11 4.97
N CYS A 29 -3.11 4.07 5.35
CA CYS A 29 -2.00 4.22 6.30
C CYS A 29 -0.93 5.20 5.81
N LEU A 30 -0.59 5.19 4.52
CA LEU A 30 0.35 6.16 3.93
C LEU A 30 -0.17 7.59 4.01
N ILE A 31 -1.45 7.82 3.72
CA ILE A 31 -2.08 9.14 3.83
C ILE A 31 -2.05 9.63 5.29
N ILE A 32 -2.47 8.78 6.24
CA ILE A 32 -2.44 9.14 7.66
C ILE A 32 -1.02 9.45 8.11
N GLY A 33 -0.05 8.64 7.70
CA GLY A 33 1.36 8.88 7.99
C GLY A 33 1.84 10.22 7.45
N ALA A 34 1.49 10.57 6.21
CA ALA A 34 1.86 11.84 5.59
C ALA A 34 1.27 13.04 6.33
N LEU A 35 -0.01 12.95 6.70
CA LEU A 35 -0.73 14.00 7.43
C LEU A 35 -0.21 14.18 8.85
N LYS A 36 -0.04 13.07 9.58
CA LYS A 36 0.50 13.07 10.95
C LYS A 36 2.01 13.23 11.03
N ASN A 37 2.68 13.27 9.88
CA ASN A 37 4.12 13.39 9.78
C ASN A 37 4.87 12.36 10.64
N TRP A 38 4.56 11.07 10.47
CA TRP A 38 5.16 10.01 11.28
C TRP A 38 6.68 9.91 11.11
N ASP A 39 7.43 10.03 12.21
CA ASP A 39 8.90 9.91 12.20
C ASP A 39 9.34 8.54 11.70
N TRP A 40 8.75 7.45 12.19
CA TRP A 40 9.14 6.10 11.76
C TRP A 40 8.97 5.84 10.25
N LEU A 41 8.14 6.64 9.56
CA LEU A 41 7.90 6.51 8.12
C LEU A 41 8.71 7.51 7.30
N TYR A 42 8.90 8.75 7.78
CA TYR A 42 9.52 9.84 7.02
C TYR A 42 10.83 10.37 7.59
N GLU A 43 11.35 9.81 8.69
CA GLU A 43 12.69 10.12 9.16
C GLU A 43 13.72 9.73 8.08
N PRO A 44 14.63 10.63 7.72
CA PRO A 44 15.66 10.33 6.73
C PRO A 44 16.53 9.14 7.14
N ASP A 45 16.70 8.18 6.22
CA ASP A 45 17.52 7.00 6.48
C ASP A 45 18.99 7.39 6.71
N LYS A 46 19.65 6.75 7.70
CA LYS A 46 21.07 6.97 7.99
C LYS A 46 22.00 6.42 6.91
N HIS A 47 21.59 5.38 6.17
CA HIS A 47 22.39 4.72 5.15
C HIS A 47 21.64 4.60 3.81
N TYR A 48 22.34 4.87 2.71
CA TYR A 48 21.74 5.01 1.37
C TYR A 48 21.42 3.69 0.65
N GLN A 49 21.90 2.54 1.12
CA GLN A 49 22.02 1.36 0.25
C GLN A 49 21.21 0.13 0.64
N ASN A 50 20.40 0.14 1.71
CA ASN A 50 19.75 -1.10 2.15
C ASN A 50 18.22 -1.12 2.09
N ASN A 51 17.53 0.02 1.96
CA ASN A 51 16.09 0.10 2.21
C ASN A 51 15.37 0.92 1.13
N TRP A 52 14.47 0.32 0.35
CA TRP A 52 13.59 1.04 -0.59
C TRP A 52 12.41 1.67 0.17
N THR A 53 12.69 2.55 1.12
CA THR A 53 11.72 3.10 2.08
C THR A 53 11.46 4.60 1.84
N MET A 54 10.38 5.09 2.44
CA MET A 54 10.07 6.53 2.49
C MET A 54 11.19 7.36 3.16
N GLY A 55 12.00 6.75 4.04
CA GLY A 55 13.17 7.40 4.65
C GLY A 55 14.29 7.74 3.65
N GLN A 56 14.48 6.95 2.59
CA GLN A 56 15.42 7.32 1.52
C GLN A 56 14.91 8.47 0.67
N ILE A 57 13.61 8.47 0.36
CA ILE A 57 12.96 9.56 -0.36
C ILE A 57 13.08 10.85 0.47
N SER A 58 12.88 10.76 1.78
CA SER A 58 13.04 11.87 2.73
C SER A 58 14.47 12.40 2.78
N ARG A 59 15.47 11.51 2.73
CA ARG A 59 16.88 11.91 2.66
C ARG A 59 17.22 12.62 1.34
N TYR A 60 16.72 12.13 0.21
CA TYR A 60 17.08 12.65 -1.11
C TYR A 60 16.34 13.95 -1.47
N LEU A 61 15.03 14.01 -1.18
CA LEU A 61 14.14 15.12 -1.57
C LEU A 61 13.70 16.00 -0.40
N GLY A 62 14.06 15.63 0.83
CA GLY A 62 13.53 16.26 2.03
C GLY A 62 12.22 15.61 2.50
N ARG A 63 11.97 15.75 3.81
CA ARG A 63 10.83 15.15 4.50
C ARG A 63 9.49 15.61 3.95
N ASP A 64 9.34 16.88 3.61
CA ASP A 64 8.08 17.41 3.08
C ASP A 64 7.74 16.82 1.71
N MET A 65 8.73 16.67 0.83
CA MET A 65 8.52 16.03 -0.47
C MET A 65 8.22 14.54 -0.33
N ALA A 66 8.88 13.84 0.60
CA ALA A 66 8.56 12.44 0.89
C ALA A 66 7.11 12.25 1.37
N ARG A 67 6.59 13.18 2.17
CA ARG A 67 5.18 13.17 2.61
C ARG A 67 4.22 13.38 1.45
N VAL A 68 4.51 14.32 0.55
CA VAL A 68 3.72 14.54 -0.66
C VAL A 68 3.68 13.28 -1.52
N ILE A 69 4.84 12.64 -1.74
CA ILE A 69 4.93 11.37 -2.48
C ILE A 69 4.14 10.28 -1.77
N GLY A 70 4.26 10.14 -0.45
CA GLY A 70 3.49 9.19 0.35
C GLY A 70 1.98 9.41 0.27
N PHE A 71 1.53 10.66 0.28
CA PHE A 71 0.11 11.01 0.11
C PHE A 71 -0.41 10.62 -1.28
N ILE A 72 0.29 11.00 -2.36
CA ILE A 72 -0.09 10.67 -3.73
C ILE A 72 -0.10 9.15 -3.94
N THR A 73 0.92 8.46 -3.43
CA THR A 73 1.04 7.00 -3.48
C THR A 73 -0.10 6.33 -2.72
N GLY A 74 -0.49 6.87 -1.56
CA GLY A 74 -1.61 6.38 -0.79
C GLY A 74 -2.94 6.49 -1.53
N VAL A 75 -3.20 7.65 -2.17
CA VAL A 75 -4.40 7.85 -3.02
C VAL A 75 -4.42 6.85 -4.18
N PHE A 76 -3.28 6.67 -4.86
CA PHE A 76 -3.14 5.71 -5.96
C PHE A 76 -3.48 4.27 -5.53
N PHE A 77 -2.94 3.81 -4.39
CA PHE A 77 -3.24 2.47 -3.88
C PHE A 77 -4.69 2.29 -3.46
N ILE A 78 -5.33 3.33 -2.90
CA ILE A 78 -6.77 3.29 -2.58
C ILE A 78 -7.59 3.11 -3.85
N ILE A 79 -7.33 3.92 -4.89
CA ILE A 79 -8.08 3.86 -6.14
C ILE A 79 -7.95 2.47 -6.78
N ILE A 80 -6.72 1.98 -6.97
CA ILE A 80 -6.48 0.68 -7.59
C ILE A 80 -7.02 -0.47 -6.74
N GLY A 81 -6.83 -0.40 -5.41
CA GLY A 81 -7.31 -1.42 -4.49
C GLY A 81 -8.83 -1.54 -4.54
N ILE A 82 -9.56 -0.43 -4.39
CA ILE A 82 -11.02 -0.41 -4.46
C ILE A 82 -11.51 -0.88 -5.84
N TYR A 83 -10.92 -0.36 -6.92
CA TYR A 83 -11.31 -0.75 -8.28
C TYR A 83 -11.12 -2.25 -8.53
N SER A 84 -9.96 -2.79 -8.15
CA SER A 84 -9.65 -4.21 -8.36
C SER A 84 -10.52 -5.11 -7.49
N SER A 85 -10.76 -4.74 -6.23
CA SER A 85 -11.68 -5.46 -5.35
C SER A 85 -13.13 -5.41 -5.84
N TYR A 86 -13.56 -4.26 -6.37
CA TYR A 86 -14.89 -4.12 -6.97
C TYR A 86 -15.06 -5.11 -8.13
N ILE A 87 -14.11 -5.17 -9.06
CA ILE A 87 -14.11 -6.15 -10.15
C ILE A 87 -14.17 -7.57 -9.59
N ALA A 88 -13.27 -7.90 -8.66
CA ALA A 88 -13.17 -9.26 -8.12
C ALA A 88 -14.45 -9.75 -7.41
N PHE A 89 -15.21 -8.86 -6.77
CA PHE A 89 -16.39 -9.24 -5.98
C PHE A 89 -17.72 -9.03 -6.70
N THR A 90 -17.79 -8.14 -7.69
CA THR A 90 -19.06 -7.78 -8.34
C THR A 90 -19.06 -8.02 -9.84
N TYR A 91 -17.92 -7.87 -10.51
CA TYR A 91 -17.80 -8.15 -11.93
C TYR A 91 -17.48 -9.64 -12.10
N LYS A 92 -18.53 -10.46 -12.23
CA LYS A 92 -18.36 -11.85 -12.68
C LYS A 92 -17.73 -11.82 -14.07
N ALA A 93 -16.42 -12.06 -14.14
CA ALA A 93 -15.76 -12.41 -15.39
C ALA A 93 -16.28 -13.76 -15.90
#